data_AF-A0A832FQX7-F1
#
_entry.id   AF-A0A832FQX7-F1
#
_cell.length_a   1.000
_cell.length_b   1.000
_cell.length_c   1.000
_cell.angle_alpha   90.00
_cell.angle_beta   90.00
_cell.angle_gamma   90.00
#
_symmetry.space_group_name_H-M   'P 1'
#
loop_
_entity.id
_entity.type
_entity.pdbx_description
1 polymer ?
#
loop_
_entity_poly.entity_id
_entity_poly.type
_entity_poly.pdbx_seq_one_letter_code
_entity_poly.pdbx_strand_id
1 'polypeptide(L)'
;MSVKSLGVKTLDDVEVSGRTVGVRVDFNSPIDPSTKKLLDDSRIRAHAETTLRELVEKQAKIVVISHQGRKGDPDFTSLKEHAERLARLLPTKVRFIDDIFGEKAVSSIKSLKEGEVLVLENVRYWDGEAKNASPEEHARSELVRNLGPL
;
A
#
# COMPACT_ATOMS: atom_id res chain seq x y z
N MET A 1 -23.21 -8.59 11.27
CA MET A 1 -22.37 -9.82 11.21
C MET A 1 -20.96 -9.41 11.58
N SER A 2 -20.27 -10.16 12.45
CA SER A 2 -18.88 -9.87 12.82
C SER A 2 -17.94 -10.43 11.75
N VAL A 3 -16.80 -9.80 11.48
CA VAL A 3 -15.79 -10.32 10.53
C VAL A 3 -15.38 -11.75 10.89
N LYS A 4 -15.36 -12.08 12.20
CA LYS A 4 -15.07 -13.43 12.68
C LYS A 4 -16.05 -14.50 12.22
N SER A 5 -17.32 -14.15 11.97
CA SER A 5 -18.31 -15.12 11.46
C SER A 5 -18.11 -15.46 9.97
N LEU A 6 -17.21 -14.77 9.27
CA LEU A 6 -16.86 -15.06 7.88
C LEU A 6 -15.64 -16.00 7.77
N GLY A 7 -15.05 -16.44 8.88
CA GLY A 7 -13.86 -17.29 8.89
C GLY A 7 -12.57 -16.57 8.43
N VAL A 8 -12.61 -15.24 8.32
CA VAL A 8 -11.47 -14.40 7.94
C VAL A 8 -10.73 -13.96 9.21
N LYS A 9 -9.41 -14.18 9.24
CA LYS A 9 -8.54 -13.71 10.33
C LYS A 9 -8.46 -12.19 10.33
N THR A 10 -8.42 -11.58 11.52
CA THR A 10 -8.17 -10.15 11.71
C THR A 10 -6.72 -9.90 12.13
N LEU A 11 -6.34 -8.63 12.25
CA LEU A 11 -5.02 -8.25 12.75
C LEU A 11 -4.80 -8.64 14.22
N ASP A 12 -5.87 -8.98 14.95
CA ASP A 12 -5.81 -9.54 16.31
C ASP A 12 -5.39 -11.01 16.33
N ASP A 13 -5.51 -11.72 15.20
CA ASP A 13 -5.26 -13.17 15.10
C ASP A 13 -3.83 -13.49 14.61
N VAL A 14 -2.96 -12.49 14.43
CA VAL A 14 -1.62 -12.64 13.86
C VAL A 14 -0.57 -11.80 14.61
N GLU A 15 0.63 -12.36 14.77
CA GLU A 15 1.80 -11.64 15.28
C GLU A 15 2.59 -11.03 14.12
N VAL A 16 2.82 -9.73 14.18
CA VAL A 16 3.41 -8.92 13.09
C VAL A 16 4.68 -8.18 13.51
N SER A 17 5.03 -8.18 14.79
CA SER A 17 6.24 -7.54 15.29
C SER A 17 7.49 -8.08 14.60
N GLY A 18 8.31 -7.18 14.07
CA GLY A 18 9.53 -7.53 13.31
C GLY A 18 9.27 -8.18 11.94
N ARG A 19 8.01 -8.38 11.53
CA ARG A 19 7.64 -8.99 10.24
C ARG A 19 7.43 -7.93 9.16
N THR A 20 7.70 -8.30 7.91
CA THR A 20 7.30 -7.52 6.75
C THR A 20 5.82 -7.78 6.46
N VAL A 21 5.01 -6.72 6.37
CA VAL A 21 3.57 -6.83 6.12
C VAL A 21 3.20 -6.01 4.88
N GLY A 22 2.78 -6.70 3.82
CA GLY A 22 2.17 -6.08 2.65
C GLY A 22 0.72 -5.70 2.93
N VAL A 23 0.39 -4.42 2.86
CA VAL A 23 -0.94 -3.89 3.16
C VAL A 23 -1.54 -3.27 1.91
N ARG A 24 -2.60 -3.90 1.39
CA ARG A 24 -3.42 -3.33 0.31
C ARG A 24 -4.44 -2.37 0.91
N VAL A 25 -4.39 -1.10 0.51
CA VAL A 25 -5.31 -0.04 1.00
C VAL A 25 -5.86 0.78 -0.17
N ASP A 26 -6.97 1.48 0.06
CA ASP A 26 -7.56 2.41 -0.92
C ASP A 26 -7.13 3.85 -0.62
N PHE A 27 -6.14 4.34 -1.37
CA PHE A 27 -5.73 5.75 -1.37
C PHE A 27 -6.29 6.54 -2.56
N ASN A 28 -7.17 5.94 -3.36
CA ASN A 28 -7.71 6.59 -4.54
C ASN A 28 -8.57 7.79 -4.10
N SER A 29 -8.05 8.99 -4.29
CA SER A 29 -8.61 10.24 -3.77
C SER A 29 -8.93 11.22 -4.88
N PRO A 30 -9.84 12.17 -4.65
CA PRO A 30 -10.05 13.30 -5.56
C PRO A 30 -8.75 14.10 -5.73
N ILE A 31 -8.38 14.35 -7.00
CA ILE A 31 -7.18 15.08 -7.38
C ILE A 31 -7.56 16.22 -8.34
N ASP A 32 -6.88 17.35 -8.18
CA ASP A 32 -6.98 18.46 -9.11
C ASP A 32 -6.42 18.05 -10.49
N PRO A 33 -7.23 18.04 -11.56
CA PRO A 33 -6.80 17.57 -12.88
C PRO A 33 -5.60 18.33 -13.46
N SER A 34 -5.43 19.59 -13.08
CA SER A 34 -4.39 20.49 -13.60
C SER A 34 -3.09 20.42 -12.82
N THR A 35 -3.17 20.50 -11.49
CA THR A 35 -1.99 20.53 -10.61
C THR A 35 -1.55 19.16 -10.13
N LYS A 36 -2.40 18.13 -10.32
CA LYS A 36 -2.26 16.78 -9.78
C LYS A 36 -2.17 16.72 -8.25
N LYS A 37 -2.60 17.78 -7.55
CA LYS A 37 -2.65 17.86 -6.09
C LYS A 37 -3.86 17.13 -5.51
N LEU A 38 -3.67 16.49 -4.36
CA LEU A 38 -4.77 15.91 -3.59
C LEU A 38 -5.70 17.01 -3.10
N LEU A 39 -6.98 16.91 -3.47
CA LEU A 39 -8.04 17.80 -3.00
C LEU A 39 -8.63 17.33 -1.66
N ASP A 40 -8.64 16.02 -1.45
CA ASP A 40 -9.11 15.38 -0.22
C ASP A 40 -8.23 14.17 0.13
N ASP A 41 -7.85 14.07 1.40
CA ASP A 41 -7.01 13.00 1.94
C ASP A 41 -7.75 12.14 2.99
N SER A 42 -9.09 12.21 3.03
CA SER A 42 -9.92 11.48 4.00
C SER A 42 -9.67 9.97 3.97
N ARG A 43 -9.49 9.37 2.79
CA ARG A 43 -9.16 7.93 2.66
C ARG A 43 -7.77 7.59 3.20
N ILE A 44 -6.80 8.46 2.95
CA ILE A 44 -5.43 8.29 3.47
C ILE A 44 -5.47 8.36 5.00
N ARG A 45 -6.15 9.35 5.57
CA ARG A 45 -6.34 9.50 7.03
C ARG A 45 -7.01 8.28 7.64
N ALA A 46 -8.10 7.81 7.05
CA ALA A 46 -8.83 6.65 7.56
C ALA A 46 -7.91 5.43 7.73
N HIS A 47 -7.07 5.13 6.74
CA HIS A 47 -6.11 4.02 6.82
C HIS A 47 -4.90 4.34 7.71
N ALA A 48 -4.43 5.58 7.71
CA ALA A 48 -3.34 6.04 8.56
C ALA A 48 -3.69 5.89 10.05
N GLU A 49 -4.90 6.31 10.44
CA GLU A 49 -5.38 6.35 11.83
C GLU A 49 -5.89 4.99 12.34
N THR A 50 -6.07 4.01 11.45
CA THR A 50 -6.54 2.66 11.79
C THR A 50 -5.46 1.61 11.55
N THR A 51 -5.54 0.84 10.46
CA THR A 51 -4.68 -0.32 10.19
C THR A 51 -3.20 0.03 10.19
N LEU A 52 -2.81 1.15 9.57
CA LEU A 52 -1.39 1.50 9.48
C LEU A 52 -0.84 1.94 10.85
N ARG A 53 -1.63 2.69 11.64
CA ARG A 53 -1.25 3.06 13.00
C ARG A 53 -0.99 1.84 13.87
N GLU A 54 -1.92 0.88 13.84
CA GLU A 54 -1.81 -0.35 14.63
C GLU A 54 -0.57 -1.17 14.25
N LEU A 55 -0.28 -1.31 12.95
CA LEU A 55 0.91 -2.00 12.47
C LEU A 55 2.22 -1.29 12.89
N VAL A 56 2.24 0.04 12.89
CA VAL A 56 3.39 0.83 13.36
C VAL A 56 3.61 0.61 14.84
N GLU A 57 2.55 0.66 15.65
CA GLU A 57 2.61 0.44 17.09
C GLU A 57 3.06 -1.00 17.43
N LYS A 58 2.63 -1.97 16.62
CA LYS A 58 3.09 -3.37 16.69
C LYS A 58 4.50 -3.61 16.12
N GLN A 59 5.24 -2.57 15.71
CA GLN A 59 6.62 -2.68 15.18
C GLN A 59 6.74 -3.55 13.91
N ALA A 60 5.70 -3.59 13.07
CA ALA A 60 5.79 -4.23 11.76
C ALA A 60 6.62 -3.37 10.77
N LYS A 61 7.22 -4.02 9.76
CA LYS A 61 7.82 -3.38 8.58
C LYS A 61 6.76 -3.29 7.49
N ILE A 62 6.22 -2.10 7.22
CA ILE A 62 4.97 -1.98 6.47
C ILE A 62 5.23 -1.62 5.01
N VAL A 63 4.62 -2.36 4.09
CA VAL A 63 4.69 -2.12 2.65
C VAL A 63 3.29 -1.84 2.13
N VAL A 64 3.00 -0.58 1.79
CA VAL A 64 1.71 -0.13 1.30
C VAL A 64 1.60 -0.33 -0.20
N ILE A 65 0.56 -1.04 -0.62
CA ILE A 65 0.19 -1.28 -2.02
C ILE A 65 -1.14 -0.56 -2.26
N SER A 66 -1.15 0.53 -3.00
CA SER A 66 -2.38 1.28 -3.32
C SER A 66 -2.48 1.61 -4.81
N HIS A 67 -3.52 2.33 -5.20
CA HIS A 67 -3.70 2.83 -6.56
C HIS A 67 -4.34 4.22 -6.54
N GLN A 68 -4.22 4.94 -7.64
CA GLN A 68 -4.87 6.22 -7.87
C GLN A 68 -5.29 6.33 -9.34
N GLY A 69 -6.57 6.64 -9.60
CA GLY A 69 -7.14 6.74 -10.95
C GLY A 69 -7.03 5.46 -11.77
N ARG A 70 -7.29 5.56 -13.07
CA ARG A 70 -7.06 4.49 -14.07
C ARG A 70 -6.33 5.04 -15.28
N LYS A 71 -5.61 4.20 -16.03
CA LYS A 71 -4.92 4.62 -17.25
C LYS A 71 -5.90 5.35 -18.19
N GLY A 72 -5.56 6.60 -18.54
CA GLY A 72 -6.39 7.48 -19.37
C GLY A 72 -7.21 8.50 -18.60
N ASP A 73 -7.43 8.29 -17.30
CA ASP A 73 -8.17 9.23 -16.46
C ASP A 73 -7.28 10.42 -16.05
N PRO A 74 -7.85 11.63 -15.91
CA PRO A 74 -7.08 12.81 -15.52
C PRO A 74 -6.54 12.74 -14.10
N ASP A 75 -7.08 11.87 -13.24
CA ASP A 75 -6.62 11.67 -11.86
C ASP A 75 -5.56 10.55 -11.74
N PHE A 76 -5.16 9.93 -12.86
CA PHE A 76 -4.14 8.87 -12.88
C PHE A 76 -2.74 9.45 -12.67
N THR A 77 -2.20 9.25 -11.47
CA THR A 77 -0.91 9.82 -11.06
C THR A 77 -0.15 8.91 -10.11
N SER A 78 1.09 9.30 -9.82
CA SER A 78 1.98 8.63 -8.86
C SER A 78 1.44 8.75 -7.44
N LEU A 79 1.77 7.77 -6.58
CA LEU A 79 1.43 7.79 -5.15
C LEU A 79 2.38 8.66 -4.30
N LYS A 80 3.33 9.36 -4.92
CA LYS A 80 4.30 10.21 -4.21
C LYS A 80 3.63 11.21 -3.27
N GLU A 81 2.60 11.93 -3.75
CA GLU A 81 1.92 12.92 -2.90
C GLU A 81 1.11 12.25 -1.77
N HIS A 82 0.52 11.08 -2.03
CA HIS A 82 -0.17 10.29 -1.01
C HIS A 82 0.79 9.85 0.09
N ALA A 83 2.01 9.43 -0.26
CA ALA A 83 3.05 9.08 0.68
C ALA A 83 3.52 10.29 1.51
N GLU A 84 3.66 11.47 0.88
CA GLU A 84 3.98 12.73 1.59
C GLU A 84 2.88 13.14 2.57
N ARG A 85 1.60 12.91 2.23
CA ARG A 85 0.47 13.13 3.14
C ARG A 85 0.51 12.13 4.29
N LEU A 86 0.69 10.85 4.00
CA LEU A 86 0.79 9.78 4.99
C LEU A 86 1.93 10.03 5.99
N ALA A 87 3.08 10.54 5.52
CA ALA A 87 4.23 10.91 6.34
C ALA A 87 3.91 11.97 7.40
N ARG A 88 2.91 12.82 7.17
CA ARG A 88 2.45 13.83 8.14
C ARG A 88 1.46 13.28 9.15
N LEU A 89 0.86 12.12 8.89
CA LEU A 89 -0.20 11.53 9.70
C LEU A 89 0.33 10.44 10.65
N LEU A 90 1.39 9.74 10.25
CA LEU A 90 1.99 8.68 11.05
C LEU A 90 3.20 9.21 11.85
N PRO A 91 3.41 8.77 13.10
CA PRO A 91 4.53 9.17 13.94
C PRO A 91 5.81 8.37 13.61
N THR A 92 6.03 8.07 12.33
CA THR A 92 7.14 7.22 11.87
C THR A 92 7.64 7.69 10.50
N LYS A 93 8.77 7.15 10.08
CA LYS A 93 9.31 7.40 8.76
C LYS A 93 8.46 6.68 7.70
N VAL A 94 7.87 7.46 6.82
CA VAL A 94 7.20 7.00 5.61
C VAL A 94 8.10 7.32 4.42
N ARG A 95 8.41 6.31 3.61
CA ARG A 95 9.18 6.44 2.36
C ARG A 95 8.28 6.14 1.17
N PHE A 96 8.56 6.78 0.05
CA PHE A 96 7.97 6.46 -1.24
C PHE A 96 9.04 5.85 -2.16
N ILE A 97 8.64 4.90 -3.00
CA ILE A 97 9.47 4.37 -4.08
C ILE A 97 8.65 4.31 -5.38
N ASP A 98 9.26 4.80 -6.45
CA ASP A 98 8.78 4.80 -7.84
C ASP A 98 8.98 3.42 -8.50
N ASP A 99 8.66 2.36 -7.76
CA ASP A 99 8.71 0.96 -8.23
C ASP A 99 7.63 0.15 -7.50
N ILE A 100 7.10 -0.87 -8.17
CA ILE A 100 6.03 -1.73 -7.65
C ILE A 100 6.60 -3.06 -7.18
N PHE A 101 7.43 -3.73 -7.99
CA PHE A 101 7.95 -5.06 -7.69
C PHE A 101 9.30 -5.36 -8.36
N GLY A 102 9.97 -4.33 -8.89
CA GLY A 102 11.32 -4.44 -9.42
C GLY A 102 12.39 -4.43 -8.33
N GLU A 103 13.65 -4.38 -8.76
CA GLU A 103 14.82 -4.45 -7.87
C GLU A 103 14.85 -3.31 -6.83
N LYS A 104 14.35 -2.12 -7.21
CA LYS A 104 14.32 -0.95 -6.33
C LYS A 104 13.29 -1.12 -5.23
N ALA A 105 12.12 -1.66 -5.54
CA ALA A 105 11.11 -2.04 -4.55
C ALA A 105 11.64 -3.13 -3.62
N VAL A 106 12.17 -4.23 -4.17
CA VAL A 106 12.68 -5.37 -3.39
C VAL A 106 13.79 -4.96 -2.42
N SER A 107 14.78 -4.19 -2.90
CA SER A 107 15.88 -3.70 -2.06
C SER A 107 15.38 -2.74 -0.97
N SER A 108 14.44 -1.86 -1.30
CA SER A 108 13.84 -0.93 -0.34
C SER A 108 13.06 -1.64 0.75
N ILE A 109 12.27 -2.67 0.40
CA ILE A 109 11.53 -3.50 1.35
C ILE A 109 12.48 -4.22 2.31
N LYS A 110 13.53 -4.86 1.78
CA LYS A 110 14.55 -5.55 2.60
C LYS A 110 15.29 -4.60 3.56
N SER A 111 15.37 -3.30 3.22
CA SER A 111 16.02 -2.27 4.05
C SER A 111 15.11 -1.68 5.13
N LEU A 112 13.81 -2.04 5.17
CA LEU A 112 12.89 -1.47 6.14
C LEU A 112 13.29 -1.82 7.57
N LYS A 113 13.19 -0.82 8.44
CA LYS A 113 13.32 -1.00 9.88
C LYS A 113 11.93 -1.17 10.49
N GLU A 114 11.90 -1.80 11.66
CA GLU A 114 10.67 -1.99 12.42
C GLU A 114 9.94 -0.65 12.66
N GLY A 115 8.64 -0.66 12.44
CA GLY A 115 7.79 0.53 12.51
C GLY A 115 7.89 1.49 11.32
N GLU A 116 8.79 1.28 10.35
CA GLU A 116 8.84 2.09 9.12
C GLU A 116 7.77 1.67 8.10
N VAL A 117 7.35 2.64 7.28
CA VAL A 117 6.39 2.44 6.19
C VAL A 117 7.06 2.75 4.85
N LEU A 118 6.87 1.86 3.88
CA LEU A 118 7.21 2.07 2.47
C LEU A 118 5.92 2.09 1.65
N VAL A 119 5.68 3.15 0.91
CA VAL A 119 4.61 3.24 -0.10
C VAL A 119 5.21 2.94 -1.46
N LEU A 120 4.71 1.88 -2.09
CA LEU A 120 5.07 1.52 -3.46
C LEU A 120 4.38 2.46 -4.45
N GLU A 121 4.84 2.43 -5.69
CA GLU A 121 4.21 3.20 -6.76
C GLU A 121 2.79 2.69 -7.05
N ASN A 122 1.97 3.54 -7.68
CA ASN A 122 0.64 3.24 -8.16
C ASN A 122 0.62 1.90 -8.93
N VAL A 123 0.04 0.87 -8.31
CA VAL A 123 0.09 -0.49 -8.85
C VAL A 123 -0.59 -0.61 -10.22
N ARG A 124 -1.49 0.33 -10.55
CA ARG A 124 -2.14 0.40 -11.86
C ARG A 124 -1.23 0.90 -12.99
N TYR A 125 0.03 1.29 -12.73
CA TYR A 125 1.01 1.45 -13.81
C TYR A 125 1.37 0.10 -14.46
N TRP A 126 1.29 -0.99 -13.70
CA TRP A 126 1.43 -2.34 -14.23
C TRP A 126 0.08 -2.87 -14.74
N ASP A 127 0.02 -3.28 -16.01
CA ASP A 127 -1.22 -3.74 -16.65
C ASP A 127 -1.82 -5.00 -16.00
N GLY A 128 -0.98 -5.82 -15.36
CA GLY A 128 -1.45 -7.05 -14.72
C GLY A 128 -2.38 -6.82 -13.52
N GLU A 129 -2.40 -5.62 -12.94
CA GLU A 129 -3.36 -5.27 -11.88
C GLU A 129 -4.80 -5.19 -12.40
N ALA A 130 -4.97 -4.71 -13.63
CA ALA A 130 -6.29 -4.53 -14.25
C ALA A 130 -6.74 -5.77 -15.06
N LYS A 131 -5.88 -6.78 -15.17
CA LYS A 131 -6.18 -8.01 -15.89
C LYS A 131 -7.28 -8.78 -15.16
N ASN A 132 -8.32 -9.16 -15.89
CA ASN A 132 -9.34 -10.05 -15.37
C ASN A 132 -8.82 -11.50 -15.42
N ALA A 133 -8.56 -12.10 -14.26
CA ALA A 133 -8.02 -13.45 -14.15
C ALA A 133 -8.50 -14.11 -12.85
N SER A 134 -8.33 -15.43 -12.72
CA SER A 134 -8.68 -16.13 -11.49
C SER A 134 -7.74 -15.77 -10.33
N PRO A 135 -8.14 -15.98 -9.06
CA PRO A 135 -7.24 -15.82 -7.91
C PRO A 135 -5.95 -16.65 -8.04
N GLU A 136 -6.03 -17.86 -8.58
CA GLU A 136 -4.87 -18.76 -8.77
C GLU A 136 -3.91 -18.23 -9.83
N GLU A 137 -4.42 -17.57 -10.87
CA GLU A 137 -3.59 -16.89 -11.87
C GLU A 137 -2.94 -15.65 -11.28
N HIS A 138 -3.69 -14.82 -10.54
CA HIS A 138 -3.15 -13.65 -9.86
C HIS A 138 -2.09 -14.00 -8.79
N ALA A 139 -2.26 -15.14 -8.10
CA ALA A 139 -1.28 -15.64 -7.14
C ALA A 139 0.08 -15.98 -7.79
N ARG A 140 0.13 -16.14 -9.11
CA ARG A 140 1.36 -16.40 -9.88
C ARG A 140 1.89 -15.16 -10.60
N SER A 141 1.29 -13.99 -10.39
CA SER A 141 1.73 -12.74 -10.97
C SER A 141 3.12 -12.31 -10.50
N GLU A 142 3.76 -11.42 -11.27
CA GLU A 142 5.08 -10.86 -10.95
C GLU A 142 5.09 -10.16 -9.59
N LEU A 143 4.02 -9.40 -9.29
CA LEU A 143 3.85 -8.74 -8.00
C LEU A 143 3.91 -9.74 -6.84
N VAL A 144 3.14 -10.83 -6.91
CA VAL A 144 3.10 -11.83 -5.83
C VAL A 144 4.40 -12.62 -5.77
N ARG A 145 4.96 -13.01 -6.92
CA ARG A 145 6.20 -13.80 -6.98
C ARG A 145 7.42 -13.04 -6.47
N ASN A 146 7.49 -11.73 -6.71
CA ASN A 146 8.63 -10.91 -6.33
C ASN A 146 8.52 -10.38 -4.89
N LEU A 147 7.31 -10.05 -4.44
CA LEU A 147 7.09 -9.46 -3.11
C LEU A 147 6.73 -10.49 -2.03
N GLY A 148 6.04 -11.58 -2.39
CA GLY A 148 5.58 -12.58 -1.42
C GLY A 148 6.67 -13.28 -0.61
N PRO A 149 7.89 -13.53 -1.15
CA PRO A 149 8.99 -14.13 -0.39
C PRO A 149 9.77 -13.18 0.55
N LEU A 150 9.45 -11.88 0.59
CA LEU A 150 10.17 -10.85 1.36
C LEU A 150 9.65 -10.69 2.79
#